data_AF-A0A4V3WVQ3-F1
#
_entry.id   AF-A0A4V3WVQ3-F1
#
_cell.length_a   1.000
_cell.length_b   1.000
_cell.length_c   1.000
_cell.angle_alpha   90.00
_cell.angle_beta   90.00
_cell.angle_gamma   90.00
#
_symmetry.space_group_name_H-M   'P 1'
#
loop_
_entity.id
_entity.type
_entity.pdbx_description
1 polymer ?
#
loop_
_entity_poly.entity_id
_entity_poly.type
_entity_poly.pdbx_seq_one_letter_code
_entity_poly.pdbx_strand_id
1 'polypeptide(L)'
;MNKSRFLLIMQREYYSIVAKKSFIVSTLLVPLLVLCIGVVPVVLSELSSADVRQVAVVDETGRYGKELKGNDEFQFSIAGYQESDSRNLRQKFNSDSTGLYAI
;
A
#
# COMPACT_ATOMS: atom_id res chain seq x y z
N MET A 1 38.24 -26.30 33.27
CA MET A 1 38.64 -25.58 32.03
C MET A 1 39.05 -24.16 32.39
N ASN A 2 40.20 -23.69 31.90
CA ASN A 2 40.82 -22.44 32.36
C ASN A 2 40.18 -21.27 31.61
N LYS A 3 39.56 -20.31 32.33
CA LYS A 3 38.83 -19.17 31.73
C LYS A 3 39.66 -18.37 30.72
N SER A 4 40.97 -18.26 30.95
CA SER A 4 41.91 -17.57 30.06
C SER A 4 42.06 -18.22 28.68
N ARG A 5 42.05 -19.55 28.59
CA ARG A 5 42.13 -20.28 27.32
C ARG A 5 40.89 -20.07 26.47
N PHE A 6 39.71 -20.06 27.10
CA PHE A 6 38.44 -19.79 26.44
C PHE A 6 38.41 -18.38 25.82
N LEU A 7 38.84 -17.36 26.57
CA LEU A 7 38.90 -15.98 26.07
C LEU A 7 39.84 -15.82 24.87
N LEU A 8 40.99 -16.49 24.87
CA LEU A 8 41.93 -16.48 23.73
C LEU A 8 41.32 -17.11 22.46
N ILE A 9 40.57 -18.19 22.61
CA ILE A 9 39.90 -18.86 21.49
C ILE A 9 38.82 -17.95 20.92
N MET A 10 37.99 -17.35 21.79
CA MET A 10 36.94 -16.40 21.37
C MET A 10 37.51 -15.20 20.65
N GLN A 11 38.61 -14.62 21.14
CA GLN A 11 39.27 -13.49 20.50
C GLN A 11 39.71 -13.82 19.08
N ARG A 12 40.38 -14.96 18.88
CA ARG A 12 40.83 -15.40 17.55
C ARG A 12 39.65 -15.59 16.59
N GLU A 13 38.59 -16.26 17.02
CA GLU A 13 37.41 -16.49 16.17
C GLU A 13 36.66 -15.19 15.86
N TYR A 14 36.57 -14.26 16.81
CA TYR A 14 36.00 -12.94 16.59
C TYR A 14 36.74 -12.19 15.47
N TYR A 15 38.08 -12.18 15.49
CA TYR A 15 38.86 -11.54 14.43
C TYR A 15 38.70 -12.25 13.07
N SER A 16 38.53 -13.57 13.09
CA SER A 16 38.32 -14.38 11.89
C SER A 16 36.94 -14.18 11.26
N ILE A 17 35.92 -13.82 12.04
CA ILE A 17 34.54 -13.76 11.53
C ILE A 17 34.04 -12.32 11.54
N VAL A 18 33.98 -11.71 12.72
CA VAL A 18 33.31 -10.42 12.96
C VAL A 18 34.18 -9.23 12.57
N ALA A 19 35.49 -9.29 12.80
CA ALA A 19 36.39 -8.17 12.47
C ALA A 19 36.76 -8.08 10.97
N LYS A 20 36.23 -8.97 10.12
CA LYS A 20 36.40 -8.88 8.67
C LYS A 20 35.65 -7.66 8.13
N LYS A 21 36.31 -6.87 7.27
CA LYS A 21 35.69 -5.69 6.62
C LYS A 21 34.38 -6.04 5.94
N SER A 22 34.34 -7.17 5.21
CA SER A 22 33.11 -7.62 4.52
C SER A 22 31.97 -7.93 5.50
N PHE A 23 32.26 -8.47 6.69
CA PHE A 23 31.25 -8.76 7.70
C PHE A 23 30.68 -7.47 8.29
N ILE A 24 31.54 -6.51 8.63
CA ILE A 24 31.12 -5.22 9.18
C ILE A 24 30.30 -4.44 8.16
N VAL A 25 30.76 -4.40 6.91
CA VAL A 25 30.06 -3.73 5.81
C VAL A 25 28.70 -4.37 5.59
N SER A 26 28.61 -5.69 5.42
CA SER A 26 27.31 -6.35 5.17
C SER A 26 26.35 -6.23 6.35
N THR A 27 26.85 -6.33 7.58
CA THR A 27 26.02 -6.21 8.80
C THR A 27 25.41 -4.82 8.94
N LEU A 28 26.06 -3.76 8.45
CA LEU A 28 25.49 -2.42 8.43
C LEU A 28 24.68 -2.15 7.17
N LEU A 29 25.13 -2.66 6.03
CA LEU A 29 24.54 -2.43 4.72
C LEU A 29 23.19 -3.13 4.59
N VAL A 30 23.05 -4.36 5.07
CA VAL A 30 21.80 -5.13 4.93
C VAL A 30 20.64 -4.47 5.70
N PRO A 31 20.77 -4.11 6.99
CA PRO A 31 19.69 -3.38 7.70
C PRO A 31 19.33 -2.05 7.03
N LEU A 32 20.34 -1.31 6.54
CA LEU A 32 20.11 -0.07 5.79
C LEU A 32 19.32 -0.33 4.50
N LEU A 33 19.68 -1.38 3.77
CA LEU A 33 19.02 -1.78 2.53
C LEU A 33 17.56 -2.17 2.79
N VAL A 34 17.29 -2.93 3.86
CA VAL A 34 15.92 -3.27 4.27
C VAL A 34 15.12 -2.00 4.57
N LEU A 35 15.70 -1.03 5.26
CA LEU A 35 15.05 0.25 5.55
C LEU A 35 14.72 1.01 4.26
N CYS A 36 15.66 1.08 3.31
CA CYS A 36 15.45 1.72 2.01
C CYS A 36 14.35 1.04 1.19
N ILE A 37 14.33 -0.30 1.12
CA ILE A 37 13.29 -1.03 0.40
C ILE A 37 11.93 -0.89 1.09
N GLY A 38 11.90 -0.88 2.42
CA GLY A 38 10.67 -0.74 3.20
C GLY A 38 9.89 0.55 2.91
N VAL A 39 10.58 1.60 2.44
CA VAL A 39 9.96 2.88 2.05
C VAL A 39 9.24 2.79 0.70
N VAL A 40 9.63 1.87 -0.18
CA VAL A 40 9.04 1.72 -1.53
C VAL A 40 7.51 1.54 -1.49
N PRO A 41 6.94 0.58 -0.73
CA PRO A 41 5.48 0.45 -0.67
C PRO A 41 4.80 1.66 -0.04
N VAL A 42 5.44 2.35 0.92
CA VAL A 42 4.87 3.56 1.54
C VAL A 42 4.72 4.68 0.50
N VAL A 43 5.78 4.95 -0.25
CA VAL A 43 5.75 5.96 -1.33
C VAL A 43 4.77 5.55 -2.43
N LEU A 44 4.75 4.27 -2.80
CA LEU A 44 3.86 3.78 -3.85
C LEU A 44 2.38 3.83 -3.43
N SER A 45 2.09 3.58 -2.15
CA SER A 45 0.76 3.76 -1.57
C SER A 45 0.34 5.23 -1.64
N GLU A 46 1.18 6.18 -1.24
CA GLU A 46 0.85 7.61 -1.34
C GLU A 46 0.59 8.07 -2.79
N LEU A 47 1.38 7.57 -3.74
CA LEU A 47 1.16 7.82 -5.18
C LEU A 47 -0.13 7.17 -5.70
N SER A 48 -0.51 6.01 -5.17
CA SER A 48 -1.73 5.29 -5.55
C SER A 48 -2.99 5.78 -4.82
N SER A 49 -2.85 6.44 -3.67
CA SER A 49 -3.97 6.90 -2.83
C SER A 49 -4.69 8.13 -3.40
N ALA A 50 -4.26 8.68 -4.53
CA ALA A 50 -4.87 9.85 -5.14
C ALA A 50 -6.27 9.59 -5.74
N ASP A 51 -6.67 8.32 -5.91
CA ASP A 51 -7.91 7.97 -6.61
C ASP A 51 -8.93 7.34 -5.64
N VAL A 52 -9.61 8.18 -4.87
CA VAL A 52 -10.83 7.77 -4.13
C VAL A 52 -11.88 7.42 -5.18
N ARG A 53 -12.24 6.14 -5.27
CA ARG A 53 -13.12 5.65 -6.33
C ARG A 53 -14.56 6.12 -6.06
N GLN A 54 -15.05 7.03 -6.89
CA GLN A 54 -16.44 7.46 -6.82
C GLN A 54 -17.33 6.43 -7.50
N VAL A 55 -18.34 5.95 -6.78
CA VAL A 55 -19.28 4.93 -7.28
C VAL A 55 -20.67 5.58 -7.35
N ALA A 56 -21.21 5.65 -8.57
CA ALA A 56 -22.59 6.08 -8.78
C ALA A 56 -23.54 4.90 -8.56
N VAL A 57 -24.48 5.05 -7.64
CA VAL A 57 -25.45 4.00 -7.32
C VAL A 57 -26.81 4.41 -7.87
N VAL A 58 -27.34 3.59 -8.78
CA VAL A 58 -28.69 3.72 -9.33
C VAL A 58 -29.62 2.82 -8.51
N ASP A 59 -30.39 3.42 -7.59
CA ASP A 59 -31.38 2.70 -6.79
C ASP A 59 -32.79 3.13 -7.19
N GLU A 60 -33.45 2.31 -7.99
CA GLU A 60 -34.83 2.53 -8.44
C GLU A 60 -35.86 2.40 -7.30
N THR A 61 -35.49 1.72 -6.21
CA THR A 61 -36.39 1.44 -5.08
C THR A 61 -36.25 2.46 -3.94
N GLY A 62 -35.14 3.20 -3.91
CA GLY A 62 -34.81 4.18 -2.87
C GLY A 62 -34.56 3.61 -1.47
N ARG A 63 -34.43 2.28 -1.34
CA ARG A 63 -34.28 1.58 -0.05
C ARG A 63 -32.83 1.41 0.38
N TYR A 64 -31.89 1.40 -0.56
CA TYR A 64 -30.50 0.99 -0.32
C TYR A 64 -29.52 2.16 -0.38
N GLY A 65 -29.81 3.20 -1.17
CA GLY A 65 -28.89 4.34 -1.33
C GLY A 65 -28.51 5.04 -0.02
N LYS A 66 -29.40 5.06 0.98
CA LYS A 66 -29.16 5.71 2.28
C LYS A 66 -28.27 4.91 3.24
N GLU A 67 -28.15 3.60 3.01
CA GLU A 67 -27.37 2.70 3.86
C GLU A 67 -25.91 2.55 3.37
N LEU A 68 -25.63 2.98 2.13
CA LEU A 68 -24.29 2.97 1.57
C LEU A 68 -23.46 4.12 2.14
N LYS A 69 -22.59 3.78 3.09
CA LYS A 69 -21.61 4.70 3.67
C LYS A 69 -20.25 4.50 2.99
N GLY A 70 -19.64 5.60 2.55
CA GLY A 70 -18.30 5.57 1.99
C GLY A 70 -17.24 5.16 3.01
N ASN A 71 -16.06 4.81 2.51
CA ASN A 71 -14.84 4.56 3.28
C ASN A 71 -13.65 5.27 2.60
N ASP A 72 -12.44 5.06 3.12
CA ASP A 72 -11.23 5.72 2.60
C ASP A 72 -10.90 5.35 1.15
N GLU A 73 -11.53 4.30 0.60
CA GLU A 73 -11.31 3.81 -0.76
C GLU A 73 -12.48 4.12 -1.72
N PHE A 74 -13.71 4.21 -1.22
CA PHE A 74 -14.94 4.32 -2.00
C PHE A 74 -15.86 5.42 -1.48
N GLN A 75 -16.31 6.29 -2.38
CA GLN A 75 -17.30 7.32 -2.09
C GLN A 75 -18.55 7.12 -2.95
N PHE A 76 -19.71 6.96 -2.31
CA PHE A 76 -20.97 6.66 -3.00
C PHE A 76 -21.76 7.95 -3.28
N SER A 77 -22.21 8.11 -4.53
CA SER A 77 -23.14 9.17 -4.96
C SER A 77 -24.42 8.52 -5.49
N ILE A 78 -25.57 8.93 -4.97
CA ILE A 78 -26.87 8.40 -5.41
C ILE A 78 -27.27 9.14 -6.69
N ALA A 79 -27.30 8.43 -7.82
CA ALA A 79 -27.77 9.00 -9.09
C ALA A 79 -29.30 9.07 -9.06
N GLY A 80 -29.85 10.28 -9.17
CA GLY A 80 -31.29 10.51 -9.18
C GLY A 80 -31.97 9.88 -10.40
N TYR A 81 -33.16 9.32 -10.19
CA TYR A 81 -33.99 8.62 -11.19
C TYR A 81 -34.30 9.42 -12.47
N GLN A 82 -34.01 10.73 -12.56
CA GLN A 82 -34.20 11.52 -13.77
C GLN A 82 -33.19 11.25 -14.90
N GLU A 83 -32.07 10.56 -14.64
CA GLU A 83 -31.09 10.16 -15.67
C GLU A 83 -31.17 8.66 -16.04
N SER A 84 -32.34 8.04 -15.91
CA SER A 84 -32.57 6.59 -16.04
C SER A 84 -32.57 6.06 -17.50
N ASP A 85 -31.67 6.53 -18.37
CA ASP A 85 -31.38 5.80 -19.60
C ASP A 85 -30.09 5.00 -19.38
N SER A 86 -30.26 3.87 -18.67
CA SER A 86 -29.19 2.95 -18.26
C SER A 86 -28.30 2.47 -19.42
N ARG A 87 -28.79 2.56 -20.66
CA ARG A 87 -28.03 2.24 -21.88
C ARG A 87 -26.94 3.27 -22.20
N ASN A 88 -27.07 4.52 -21.76
CA ASN A 88 -26.17 5.62 -22.10
C ASN A 88 -25.27 6.08 -20.95
N LEU A 89 -25.50 5.61 -19.72
CA LEU A 89 -24.70 5.97 -18.54
C LEU A 89 -23.23 5.61 -18.73
N ARG A 90 -22.94 4.39 -19.19
CA ARG A 90 -21.57 3.91 -19.40
C ARG A 90 -20.78 4.74 -20.42
N GLN A 91 -21.46 5.40 -21.37
CA GLN A 91 -20.82 6.26 -22.38
C GLN A 91 -20.62 7.69 -21.88
N LYS A 92 -21.60 8.25 -21.14
CA LYS A 92 -21.48 9.55 -20.48
C LYS A 92 -20.34 9.56 -19.43
N PHE A 93 -20.27 8.53 -18.59
CA PHE A 93 -19.23 8.42 -17.55
C PHE A 93 -17.82 8.16 -18.09
N ASN A 94 -17.67 7.62 -19.30
CA ASN A 94 -16.35 7.42 -19.93
C ASN A 94 -15.85 8.66 -20.68
N SER A 95 -16.75 9.61 -20.97
CA SER A 95 -16.41 10.83 -21.73
C SER A 95 -16.07 12.01 -20.82
N ASP A 96 -16.74 12.12 -19.67
CA ASP A 96 -16.29 13.02 -18.60
C ASP A 96 -15.20 12.31 -17.81
N SER A 97 -14.00 12.88 -17.77
CA SER A 97 -12.80 12.34 -17.10
C SER A 97 -12.90 12.27 -15.55
N THR A 98 -14.12 12.19 -15.03
CA THR A 98 -14.46 12.03 -13.62
C THR A 98 -14.48 10.52 -13.37
N GLY A 99 -13.58 10.00 -12.53
CA GLY A 99 -13.37 8.56 -12.28
C GLY A 99 -14.55 7.81 -11.63
N LEU A 100 -15.76 7.98 -12.16
CA LEU A 100 -16.97 7.29 -11.72
C LEU A 100 -17.02 5.89 -12.34
N TYR A 101 -17.02 4.88 -11.48
CA TYR A 101 -17.30 3.51 -11.86
C TYR A 101 -18.81 3.25 -11.78
N ALA A 102 -19.42 2.94 -12.92
CA ALA A 102 -20.78 2.41 -13.01
C ALA A 102 -20.71 0.88 -12.94
N ILE A 103 -21.47 0.27 -12.03
CA ILE A 103 -21.61 -1.19 -11.86
C ILE A 103 -23.06 -1.57 -12.13
#